data_AF-A0A849AJT7-F1
#
_entry.id   AF-A0A849AJT7-F1
#
_cell.length_a   1.000
_cell.length_b   1.000
_cell.length_c   1.000
_cell.angle_alpha   90.00
_cell.angle_beta   90.00
_cell.angle_gamma   90.00
#
_symmetry.space_group_name_H-M   'P 1'
#
loop_
_entity.id
_entity.type
_entity.pdbx_description
1 polymer ?
#
loop_
_entity_poly.entity_id
_entity_poly.type
_entity_poly.pdbx_seq_one_letter_code
_entity_poly.pdbx_strand_id
1 'polypeptide(L)'
;MGPRRPAVYVAFLTAFLAVLLAVALAAFLVVLPAAFLVVFVADDYESGSASGSMTAVQQIDGALGVAVLGTVFFGHVDGGTGSRTAIFGAATQVTTWVAIGAVAIAFALTFLLPKRTREGAPAHA
;
A
#
# COMPACT_ATOMS: atom_id res chain seq x y z
N MET A 1 31.06 6.90 28.88
CA MET A 1 29.60 6.92 28.63
C MET A 1 29.26 8.19 27.84
N GLY A 2 29.05 8.26 26.53
CA GLY A 2 29.09 7.34 25.41
C GLY A 2 28.40 8.02 24.21
N PRO A 3 29.13 8.56 23.21
CA PRO A 3 28.51 9.13 22.01
C PRO A 3 28.23 8.00 21.00
N ARG A 4 27.08 7.32 21.14
CA ARG A 4 26.61 6.26 20.22
C ARG A 4 25.39 6.67 19.37
N ARG A 5 25.14 7.96 19.18
CA ARG A 5 23.92 8.44 18.51
C ARG A 5 23.92 8.37 16.97
N PRO A 6 25.03 8.55 16.21
CA PRO A 6 24.95 8.57 14.75
C PRO A 6 24.73 7.18 14.13
N ALA A 7 25.28 6.13 14.73
CA ALA A 7 25.17 4.76 14.22
C ALA A 7 23.71 4.24 14.21
N VAL A 8 22.89 4.66 15.18
CA VAL A 8 21.48 4.25 15.27
C VAL A 8 20.64 4.88 14.15
N TYR A 9 20.87 6.16 13.80
CA TYR A 9 20.18 6.80 12.68
C TYR A 9 20.57 6.20 11.34
N VAL A 10 21.86 5.90 11.15
CA VAL A 10 22.33 5.28 9.91
C VAL A 10 21.72 3.88 9.76
N ALA A 11 21.70 3.08 10.83
CA ALA A 11 21.07 1.75 10.82
C ALA A 11 19.56 1.81 10.58
N PHE A 12 18.86 2.78 11.18
CA PHE A 12 17.44 3.00 10.94
C PHE A 12 17.17 3.44 9.50
N LEU A 13 17.94 4.40 8.98
CA LEU A 13 17.80 4.91 7.62
C LEU A 13 18.06 3.82 6.59
N THR A 14 19.10 3.01 6.75
CA THR A 14 19.39 1.91 5.82
C THR A 14 18.34 0.82 5.89
N ALA A 15 17.85 0.46 7.08
CA ALA A 15 16.75 -0.49 7.23
C ALA A 15 15.46 0.06 6.58
N PHE A 16 15.14 1.33 6.80
CA PHE A 16 13.98 1.98 6.20
C PHE A 16 14.06 2.03 4.67
N LEU A 17 15.22 2.43 4.13
CA LEU A 17 15.46 2.42 2.68
C LEU A 17 15.35 1.02 2.08
N ALA A 18 15.90 0.01 2.76
CA ALA A 18 15.78 -1.38 2.30
C ALA A 18 14.32 -1.84 2.26
N VAL A 19 13.52 -1.48 3.27
CA VAL A 19 12.08 -1.77 3.30
C VAL A 19 11.35 -1.04 2.18
N LEU A 20 11.63 0.26 1.97
CA LEU A 20 11.01 1.01 0.87
C LEU A 20 11.32 0.40 -0.49
N LEU A 21 12.56 -0.03 -0.71
CA LEU A 21 12.99 -0.65 -1.96
C LEU A 21 12.31 -2.01 -2.16
N ALA A 22 12.22 -2.82 -1.09
CA ALA A 22 11.50 -4.09 -1.12
C ALA A 22 10.00 -3.91 -1.43
N VAL A 23 9.35 -2.93 -0.81
CA VAL A 23 7.93 -2.61 -1.06
C VAL A 23 7.73 -2.10 -2.49
N ALA A 24 8.60 -1.20 -2.97
CA ALA A 24 8.52 -0.69 -4.34
C ALA A 24 8.71 -1.81 -5.38
N LEU A 25 9.65 -2.72 -5.14
CA LEU A 25 9.88 -3.87 -6.00
C LEU A 25 8.69 -4.83 -5.99
N ALA A 26 8.15 -5.15 -4.81
CA ALA A 26 6.98 -6.00 -4.68
C ALA A 26 5.77 -5.38 -5.39
N ALA A 27 5.53 -4.09 -5.20
CA ALA A 27 4.46 -3.36 -5.89
C ALA A 27 4.64 -3.40 -7.41
N PHE A 28 5.85 -3.15 -7.92
CA PHE A 28 6.15 -3.21 -9.35
C PHE A 28 5.86 -4.60 -9.96
N LEU A 29 6.29 -5.66 -9.28
CA LEU A 29 6.11 -7.04 -9.72
C LEU A 29 4.65 -7.50 -9.71
N VAL A 30 3.80 -6.93 -8.86
CA VAL A 30 2.39 -7.33 -8.72
C VAL A 30 1.46 -6.46 -9.57
N VAL A 31 1.65 -5.13 -9.55
CA VAL A 31 0.73 -4.18 -10.17
C VAL A 31 0.78 -4.24 -11.70
N LEU A 32 1.97 -4.36 -12.28
CA LEU A 32 2.10 -4.37 -13.75
C LEU A 32 1.41 -5.58 -14.39
N PRO A 33 1.68 -6.84 -13.99
CA PRO A 33 1.00 -7.98 -14.59
C PRO A 33 -0.52 -7.92 -14.40
N ALA A 34 -0.99 -7.50 -13.22
CA ALA A 34 -2.42 -7.38 -12.94
C ALA A 34 -3.11 -6.37 -13.86
N ALA A 35 -2.47 -5.23 -14.15
CA ALA A 35 -3.00 -4.21 -15.05
C ALA A 35 -3.16 -4.70 -16.48
N PHE A 36 -2.20 -5.47 -16.99
CA PHE A 36 -2.30 -6.04 -18.32
C PHE A 36 -3.31 -7.20 -18.39
N LEU A 37 -3.38 -8.05 -17.35
CA LEU A 37 -4.31 -9.19 -17.32
C LEU A 37 -5.78 -8.76 -17.40
N VAL A 38 -6.17 -7.66 -16.75
CA VAL A 38 -7.55 -7.15 -16.81
C VAL A 38 -7.94 -6.75 -18.23
N VAL A 39 -7.01 -6.15 -18.99
CA VAL A 39 -7.23 -5.74 -20.38
C VAL A 39 -7.27 -6.96 -21.31
N PHE A 40 -6.48 -8.00 -21.05
CA PHE A 40 -6.46 -9.22 -21.86
C PHE A 40 -7.67 -10.14 -21.66
N VAL A 41 -8.37 -10.04 -20.53
CA VAL A 41 -9.56 -10.86 -20.21
C VAL A 41 -10.87 -10.20 -20.68
N ALA A 42 -10.85 -8.89 -20.91
CA ALA A 42 -12.02 -8.15 -21.41
C ALA A 42 -12.17 -8.32 -22.93
N ASP A 43 -13.40 -8.45 -23.40
CA ASP A 43 -13.69 -8.36 -24.84
C ASP A 43 -13.27 -6.98 -25.39
N ASP A 44 -12.91 -6.90 -26.67
CA ASP A 44 -12.41 -5.67 -27.31
C ASP A 44 -13.35 -4.45 -27.14
N TYR A 45 -14.66 -4.67 -27.01
CA TYR A 45 -15.66 -3.62 -26.79
C TYR A 45 -15.85 -3.23 -25.31
N GLU A 46 -15.40 -4.06 -24.36
CA GLU A 46 -15.49 -3.80 -22.91
C GLU A 46 -14.18 -3.26 -22.31
N SER A 47 -13.07 -3.37 -23.05
CA SER A 47 -11.73 -2.97 -22.62
C SER A 47 -11.66 -1.52 -22.08
N GLY A 48 -12.40 -0.59 -22.69
CA GLY A 48 -12.49 0.80 -22.22
C GLY A 48 -13.18 0.94 -20.86
N SER A 49 -14.25 0.18 -20.61
CA SER A 49 -14.97 0.18 -19.33
C SER A 49 -14.15 -0.53 -18.24
N ALA A 50 -13.51 -1.66 -18.59
CA ALA A 50 -12.63 -2.41 -17.72
C ALA A 50 -11.44 -1.55 -17.23
N SER A 51 -10.71 -0.92 -18.16
CA SER A 51 -9.58 -0.03 -17.83
C SER A 51 -10.03 1.22 -17.04
N GLY A 52 -11.18 1.80 -17.39
CA GLY A 52 -11.75 2.94 -16.66
C GLY A 52 -12.09 2.60 -15.20
N SER A 53 -12.74 1.45 -14.96
CA SER A 53 -13.06 0.99 -13.60
C SER A 53 -11.80 0.64 -12.79
N MET A 54 -10.81 0.01 -13.41
CA MET A 54 -9.53 -0.29 -12.77
C MET A 54 -8.79 0.98 -12.35
N THR A 55 -8.75 1.98 -13.24
CA THR A 55 -8.12 3.28 -12.95
C THR A 55 -8.85 4.01 -11.83
N ALA A 56 -10.19 3.97 -11.81
CA ALA A 56 -10.97 4.56 -10.73
C ALA A 56 -10.66 3.90 -9.38
N VAL A 57 -10.56 2.57 -9.34
CA VAL A 57 -10.15 1.84 -8.13
C VAL A 57 -8.74 2.25 -7.68
N GLN A 58 -7.78 2.34 -8.61
CA GLN A 58 -6.41 2.81 -8.35
C GLN A 58 -6.37 4.21 -7.72
N GLN A 59 -7.18 5.14 -8.23
CA GLN A 59 -7.25 6.48 -7.67
C GLN A 59 -7.89 6.48 -6.27
N ILE A 60 -8.93 5.69 -6.07
CA ILE A 60 -9.60 5.55 -4.78
C ILE A 60 -8.65 4.96 -3.75
N ASP A 61 -7.91 3.90 -4.08
CA ASP A 61 -6.96 3.29 -3.15
C ASP A 61 -5.79 4.22 -2.81
N GLY A 62 -5.25 4.93 -3.79
CA GLY A 62 -4.17 5.89 -3.58
C GLY A 62 -4.62 7.05 -2.69
N ALA A 63 -5.79 7.63 -2.98
CA ALA A 63 -6.34 8.73 -2.19
C ALA A 63 -6.66 8.30 -0.75
N LEU A 64 -7.28 7.12 -0.59
CA LEU A 64 -7.62 6.56 0.72
C LEU A 64 -6.36 6.25 1.55
N GLY A 65 -5.34 5.65 0.93
CA GLY A 65 -4.07 5.35 1.58
C GLY A 65 -3.37 6.61 2.10
N VAL A 66 -3.27 7.64 1.27
CA VAL A 66 -2.67 8.93 1.66
C VAL A 66 -3.48 9.60 2.76
N ALA A 67 -4.81 9.63 2.65
CA ALA A 67 -5.67 10.26 3.64
C ALA A 67 -5.55 9.58 5.01
N VAL A 68 -5.69 8.25 5.07
CA VAL A 68 -5.64 7.50 6.33
C VAL A 68 -4.27 7.60 6.99
N LEU A 69 -3.18 7.31 6.25
CA LEU A 69 -1.83 7.33 6.82
C LEU A 69 -1.38 8.74 7.16
N GLY A 70 -1.75 9.74 6.35
CA GLY A 70 -1.50 11.15 6.61
C GLY A 70 -2.20 11.61 7.89
N THR A 71 -3.49 11.29 8.06
CA THR A 71 -4.24 11.64 9.28
C THR A 71 -3.61 11.02 10.53
N VAL A 72 -3.20 9.75 10.47
CA VAL A 72 -2.52 9.09 11.61
C VAL A 72 -1.19 9.77 11.93
N PHE A 73 -0.38 10.05 10.91
CA PHE A 73 0.92 10.68 11.08
C PHE A 73 0.81 12.08 11.68
N PHE A 74 0.03 12.96 11.03
CA PHE A 74 -0.13 14.34 11.46
C PHE A 74 -0.86 14.44 12.79
N GLY A 75 -1.85 13.58 13.05
CA GLY A 75 -2.51 13.51 14.35
C GLY A 75 -1.52 13.18 15.49
N HIS A 76 -0.52 12.34 15.25
CA HIS A 76 0.52 12.05 16.24
C HIS A 76 1.57 13.16 16.36
N VAL A 77 1.85 13.89 15.29
CA VAL A 77 2.74 15.06 15.30
C VAL A 77 2.11 16.20 16.11
N ASP A 78 0.83 16.50 15.89
CA ASP A 78 0.12 17.60 16.55
C ASP A 78 -0.12 17.33 18.04
N GLY A 79 -0.31 16.07 18.44
CA GLY A 79 -0.51 15.66 19.84
C GLY A 79 0.77 15.38 20.63
N GLY A 80 1.94 15.44 20.00
CA GLY A 80 3.20 15.01 20.61
C GLY A 80 3.85 16.05 21.52
N THR A 81 4.32 15.64 22.70
CA THR A 81 5.15 16.47 23.59
C THR A 81 6.59 15.97 23.65
N GLY A 82 7.57 16.83 23.41
CA GLY A 82 8.99 16.47 23.50
C GLY A 82 9.85 17.11 22.41
N SER A 83 11.03 16.55 22.16
CA SER A 83 11.88 17.02 21.06
C SER A 83 11.25 16.67 19.70
N ARG A 84 11.48 17.51 18.68
CA ARG A 84 10.99 17.26 17.31
C ARG A 84 11.37 15.87 16.82
N THR A 85 12.60 15.44 17.10
CA THR A 85 13.07 14.10 16.76
C THR A 85 12.25 12.98 17.41
N ALA A 86 11.89 13.12 18.69
CA ALA A 86 11.07 12.14 19.38
C ALA A 86 9.65 12.07 18.81
N ILE A 87 9.05 13.24 18.53
CA ILE A 87 7.70 13.35 17.95
C ILE A 87 7.63 12.69 16.58
N PHE A 88 8.54 13.05 15.67
CA PHE A 88 8.59 12.46 14.32
C PHE A 88 8.93 10.97 14.34
N GLY A 89 9.79 10.53 15.27
CA GLY A 89 10.09 9.12 15.46
C GLY A 89 8.85 8.32 15.88
N ALA A 90 8.11 8.81 16.88
CA ALA A 90 6.87 8.18 17.34
C ALA A 90 5.80 8.16 16.25
N ALA A 91 5.57 9.28 15.56
CA ALA A 91 4.62 9.38 14.45
C ALA A 91 4.95 8.40 13.31
N THR A 92 6.23 8.31 12.93
CA THR A 92 6.70 7.37 11.91
C THR A 92 6.47 5.93 12.36
N GLN A 93 6.81 5.59 13.60
CA GLN A 93 6.64 4.24 14.14
C GLN A 93 5.16 3.82 14.16
N VAL A 94 4.27 4.66 14.67
CA VAL A 94 2.83 4.37 14.72
C VAL A 94 2.25 4.24 13.32
N THR A 95 2.57 5.17 12.42
CA THR A 95 2.09 5.13 11.03
C THR A 95 2.58 3.87 10.30
N THR A 96 3.81 3.42 10.58
CA THR A 96 4.36 2.17 10.02
C THR A 96 3.58 0.96 10.49
N TRP A 97 3.25 0.87 11.78
CA TRP A 97 2.43 -0.23 12.30
C TRP A 97 1.02 -0.25 11.72
N VAL A 98 0.42 0.93 11.53
CA VAL A 98 -0.89 1.05 10.85
C VAL A 98 -0.78 0.55 9.39
N ALA A 99 0.27 0.93 8.67
CA ALA A 99 0.49 0.45 7.31
C ALA A 99 0.68 -1.07 7.26
N ILE A 100 1.46 -1.65 8.17
CA ILE A 100 1.64 -3.11 8.29
C ILE A 100 0.28 -3.79 8.57
N GLY A 101 -0.52 -3.23 9.47
CA GLY A 101 -1.86 -3.73 9.78
C GLY A 101 -2.79 -3.70 8.56
N ALA A 102 -2.79 -2.61 7.80
CA ALA A 102 -3.59 -2.49 6.58
C ALA A 102 -3.19 -3.53 5.51
N VAL A 103 -1.88 -3.75 5.32
CA VAL A 103 -1.37 -4.80 4.41
C VAL A 103 -1.77 -6.19 4.91
N ALA A 104 -1.66 -6.45 6.21
CA ALA A 104 -2.06 -7.74 6.79
C ALA A 104 -3.57 -8.00 6.63
N ILE A 105 -4.41 -6.97 6.77
CA ILE A 105 -5.86 -7.05 6.52
C ILE A 105 -6.12 -7.33 5.04
N ALA A 106 -5.49 -6.60 4.12
CA ALA A 106 -5.65 -6.83 2.68
C ALA A 106 -5.23 -8.26 2.28
N PHE A 107 -4.13 -8.75 2.87
CA PHE A 107 -3.68 -10.13 2.71
C PHE A 107 -4.69 -11.14 3.27
N ALA A 108 -5.24 -10.91 4.47
CA ALA A 108 -6.26 -11.76 5.06
C ALA A 108 -7.55 -11.80 4.21
N LEU A 109 -7.98 -10.65 3.69
CA LEU A 109 -9.14 -10.53 2.80
C LEU A 109 -8.96 -11.31 1.49
N THR A 110 -7.72 -11.49 1.02
CA THR A 110 -7.43 -12.31 -0.16
C THR A 110 -7.86 -13.77 0.05
N PHE A 111 -7.75 -14.31 1.27
CA PHE A 111 -8.23 -15.67 1.58
C PHE A 111 -9.76 -15.77 1.67
N LEU A 112 -10.43 -14.64 1.92
CA LEU A 112 -11.88 -14.54 1.91
C LEU A 112 -12.44 -14.40 0.48
N LEU A 113 -11.59 -14.11 -0.51
CA LEU A 113 -12.01 -13.90 -1.88
C LEU A 113 -12.60 -15.20 -2.45
N PRO A 114 -13.89 -15.22 -2.84
CA PRO A 114 -14.52 -16.42 -3.37
C PRO A 114 -13.80 -16.89 -4.63
N LYS A 115 -13.34 -18.15 -4.63
CA LYS A 115 -12.63 -18.79 -5.76
C LYS A 115 -13.48 -19.02 -7.02
N ARG A 116 -14.68 -18.43 -7.12
CA ARG A 116 -15.58 -18.66 -8.24
C ARG A 116 -15.41 -17.56 -9.28
N THR A 117 -14.60 -17.84 -10.29
CA THR A 117 -14.81 -17.30 -11.63
C THR A 117 -16.23 -17.67 -12.06
N ARG A 118 -16.98 -16.69 -12.56
CA ARG A 118 -18.36 -16.85 -13.03
C ARG A 118 -18.32 -17.74 -14.29
N GLU A 119 -18.35 -19.05 -14.12
CA GLU A 119 -18.69 -19.99 -15.19
C GLU A 119 -20.17 -19.78 -15.51
N GLY A 120 -20.47 -19.03 -16.57
CA GLY A 120 -21.87 -18.84 -16.97
C GLY A 120 -22.18 -17.66 -17.88
N ALA A 121 -21.24 -17.11 -18.65
CA ALA A 121 -21.63 -16.35 -19.83
C ALA A 121 -21.95 -17.37 -20.95
N PRO A 122 -23.20 -17.49 -21.42
CA PRO A 122 -23.52 -18.38 -22.52
C PRO A 122 -22.74 -17.93 -23.75
N ALA A 123 -22.03 -18.87 -24.38
CA ALA A 123 -21.47 -18.67 -25.71
C ALA A 123 -22.63 -18.40 -26.67
N HIS A 124 -22.85 -17.14 -27.00
CA HIS A 124 -23.79 -16.76 -28.05
C HIS A 124 -23.15 -17.12 -29.40
N ALA A 125 -23.77 -18.10 -30.05
CA ALA A 125 -23.51 -18.56 -31.41
C ALA A 125 -24.03 -17.58 -32.46
#